data_AF-A0A8B6BU77-F1
#
_entry.id   AF-A0A8B6BU77-F1
#
_cell.length_a   1.000
_cell.length_b   1.000
_cell.length_c   1.000
_cell.angle_alpha   90.00
_cell.angle_beta   90.00
_cell.angle_gamma   90.00
#
_symmetry.space_group_name_H-M   'P 1'
#
loop_
_entity.id
_entity.type
_entity.pdbx_description
1 polymer ?
#
loop_
_entity_poly.entity_id
_entity_poly.type
_entity_poly.pdbx_seq_one_letter_code
_entity_poly.pdbx_strand_id
1 'polypeptide(L)'
;MVNLSHPEILTIKNVTKDNAGWLSLGEPLGEGAFGKVFKAETVGLNKAPTTAIAVKMLKEDATDRELTDLMQEMEVMKLIGCHENIINFLGCCTQNAS
;
A
#
# COMPACT_ATOMS: atom_id res chain seq x y z
N MET A 1 -6.99 -12.41 5.49
CA MET A 1 -7.78 -11.39 4.80
C MET A 1 -7.84 -10.18 5.72
N VAL A 2 -7.34 -9.03 5.27
CA VAL A 2 -7.28 -7.81 6.09
C VAL A 2 -8.71 -7.27 6.23
N ASN A 3 -9.27 -7.32 7.44
CA ASN A 3 -10.63 -6.84 7.70
C ASN A 3 -10.59 -5.35 8.06
N LEU A 4 -10.67 -4.50 7.04
CA LEU A 4 -11.09 -3.10 7.18
C LEU A 4 -12.49 -3.04 6.58
N SER A 5 -13.45 -2.43 7.27
CA SER A 5 -14.87 -2.51 6.93
C SER A 5 -15.19 -2.08 5.48
N HIS A 6 -14.32 -1.28 4.84
CA HIS A 6 -14.24 -1.00 3.39
C HIS A 6 -12.76 -0.65 3.05
N PRO A 7 -11.88 -1.59 2.65
CA PRO A 7 -10.47 -1.31 2.47
C PRO A 7 -10.17 -0.70 1.09
N GLU A 8 -9.59 0.50 1.07
CA GLU A 8 -8.77 0.97 -0.05
C GLU A 8 -7.30 0.57 0.23
N ILE A 9 -6.60 -0.06 -0.73
CA ILE A 9 -5.19 -0.43 -0.60
C ILE A 9 -4.34 0.58 -1.38
N LEU A 10 -3.38 1.16 -0.69
CA LEU A 10 -2.26 1.88 -1.28
C LEU A 10 -1.07 0.91 -1.30
N THR A 11 -0.54 0.55 -2.46
CA THR A 11 0.66 -0.32 -2.49
C THR A 11 1.89 0.56 -2.51
N ILE A 12 2.65 0.65 -1.43
CA ILE A 12 3.79 1.55 -1.34
C ILE A 12 5.11 0.77 -1.34
N LYS A 13 5.98 1.00 -2.33
CA LYS A 13 7.36 0.53 -2.21
C LYS A 13 8.08 1.40 -1.20
N ASN A 14 8.59 0.78 -0.14
CA ASN A 14 9.45 1.39 0.87
C ASN A 14 9.04 2.81 1.28
N VAL A 15 8.11 2.93 2.24
CA VAL A 15 8.03 4.15 3.05
C VAL A 15 9.21 4.13 4.00
N THR A 16 10.33 4.67 3.57
CA THR A 16 11.23 5.36 4.50
C THR A 16 10.41 6.54 5.00
N LYS A 17 9.94 6.44 6.26
CA LYS A 17 9.23 7.48 7.03
C LYS A 17 9.07 8.78 6.24
N ASP A 18 7.95 8.90 5.54
CA ASP A 18 7.67 10.10 4.79
C ASP A 18 7.63 11.27 5.78
N ASN A 19 8.59 12.19 5.68
CA ASN A 19 8.59 13.44 6.45
C ASN A 19 7.56 14.46 5.91
N ALA A 20 6.83 14.15 4.84
CA ALA A 20 5.83 15.03 4.23
C ALA A 20 4.45 14.97 4.91
N GLY A 21 4.26 14.12 5.93
CA GLY A 21 3.13 14.20 6.85
C GLY A 21 1.77 13.85 6.26
N TRP A 22 1.71 13.39 5.00
CA TRP A 22 0.45 12.98 4.37
C TRP A 22 0.08 11.52 4.64
N LEU A 23 1.00 10.74 5.21
CA LEU A 23 0.83 9.32 5.54
C LEU A 23 1.38 9.01 6.95
N SER A 24 0.56 8.34 7.77
CA SER A 24 0.92 7.84 9.09
C SER A 24 0.79 6.32 9.14
N LEU A 25 1.92 5.61 9.24
CA LEU A 25 1.96 4.15 9.29
C LEU A 25 1.62 3.65 10.72
N GLY A 26 0.69 2.71 10.83
CA GLY A 26 0.22 2.09 12.06
C GLY A 26 0.64 0.62 12.21
N GLU A 27 -0.18 -0.18 12.89
CA GLU A 27 0.13 -1.58 13.16
C GLU A 27 0.19 -2.48 11.89
N PRO A 28 0.99 -3.56 11.92
CA PRO A 28 0.93 -4.59 10.88
C PRO A 28 -0.43 -5.29 10.87
N LEU A 29 -1.00 -5.45 9.69
CA LEU A 29 -2.26 -6.14 9.43
C LEU A 29 -2.04 -7.57 8.93
N GLY A 30 -0.88 -7.86 8.34
CA GLY A 30 -0.53 -9.19 7.87
C GLY A 30 0.79 -9.23 7.11
N GLU A 31 1.26 -10.44 6.85
CA GLU A 31 2.46 -10.70 6.08
C GLU A 31 2.16 -11.78 5.04
N GLY A 32 2.65 -11.59 3.82
CA GLY A 32 2.55 -12.55 2.74
C GLY A 32 3.88 -12.79 2.05
N ALA A 33 3.83 -13.52 0.94
CA ALA A 33 5.01 -13.86 0.15
C ALA A 33 5.79 -12.63 -0.34
N PHE A 34 5.09 -11.53 -0.61
CA PHE A 34 5.65 -10.32 -1.23
C PHE A 34 5.85 -9.16 -0.24
N GLY A 35 5.80 -9.44 1.07
CA GLY A 35 6.07 -8.46 2.12
C GLY A 35 4.93 -8.25 3.11
N LYS A 36 4.98 -7.12 3.81
CA LYS A 36 4.14 -6.80 4.97
C LYS A 36 3.08 -5.78 4.60
N VAL A 37 1.88 -5.98 5.13
CA VAL A 37 0.77 -5.05 5.03
C VAL A 37 0.58 -4.38 6.38
N PHE A 38 0.49 -3.06 6.38
CA PHE A 38 0.28 -2.22 7.54
C PHE A 38 -1.02 -1.46 7.39
N LYS A 39 -1.64 -1.12 8.52
CA LYS A 39 -2.65 -0.07 8.56
C LYS A 39 -1.95 1.26 8.41
N ALA A 40 -2.55 2.21 7.72
CA ALA A 40 -2.09 3.58 7.74
C ALA A 40 -3.27 4.55 7.69
N GLU A 41 -3.03 5.78 8.11
CA GLU A 41 -3.94 6.90 7.92
C GLU A 41 -3.30 7.90 6.96
N THR A 42 -4.10 8.48 6.08
CA THR A 42 -3.62 9.45 5.10
C THR A 42 -4.59 10.62 4.98
N VAL A 43 -4.05 11.81 4.75
CA VAL A 43 -4.82 13.04 4.59
C VAL A 43 -4.89 13.43 3.11
N GLY A 44 -5.97 14.13 2.73
CA GLY A 44 -6.12 14.60 1.35
C GLY A 44 -6.73 13.59 0.37
N LEU A 45 -7.11 12.41 0.85
CA LEU A 45 -7.91 11.44 0.10
C LEU A 45 -9.41 11.65 0.36
N ASN A 46 -10.22 11.67 -0.71
CA ASN A 46 -11.68 11.67 -0.70
C ASN A 46 -12.40 12.78 0.09
N LYS A 47 -11.90 14.02 0.07
CA LYS A 47 -12.46 15.18 0.82
C LYS A 47 -12.61 14.95 2.35
N ALA A 48 -12.20 13.79 2.84
CA ALA A 48 -12.21 13.42 4.24
C ALA A 48 -10.95 13.99 4.92
N PRO A 49 -11.03 14.35 6.21
CA PRO A 49 -9.88 14.83 6.95
C PRO A 49 -8.78 13.77 7.03
N THR A 50 -9.14 12.51 7.26
CA THR A 50 -8.26 11.35 7.26
C THR A 50 -8.98 10.15 6.66
N THR A 51 -8.24 9.33 5.91
CA THR A 51 -8.71 8.06 5.35
C THR A 51 -7.82 6.94 5.85
N ALA A 52 -8.44 5.89 6.41
CA ALA A 52 -7.71 4.68 6.78
C ALA A 52 -7.48 3.81 5.55
N ILE A 53 -6.24 3.38 5.35
CA ILE A 53 -5.80 2.61 4.19
C ILE A 53 -4.94 1.42 4.63
N ALA A 54 -4.76 0.47 3.74
CA ALA A 54 -3.75 -0.58 3.90
C ALA A 54 -2.53 -0.28 3.02
N VAL A 55 -1.34 -0.36 3.60
CA VAL A 55 -0.05 -0.11 2.95
C VAL A 55 0.72 -1.41 2.83
N LYS A 56 0.94 -1.90 1.61
CA LYS A 56 1.78 -3.07 1.34
C LYS A 56 3.21 -2.64 1.02
N MET A 57 4.18 -3.19 1.75
CA MET A 57 5.61 -2.87 1.67
C MET A 57 6.43 -4.15 1.50
N LEU A 58 7.53 -4.07 0.75
CA LEU A 58 8.52 -5.15 0.71
C LEU A 58 9.21 -5.31 2.08
N LYS A 59 9.78 -6.49 2.31
CA LYS A 59 10.67 -6.72 3.45
C LYS A 59 12.00 -5.99 3.23
N GLU A 60 12.74 -5.75 4.31
CA GLU A 60 14.07 -5.11 4.24
C GLU A 60 15.08 -5.92 3.42
N ASP A 61 14.93 -7.25 3.43
CA ASP A 61 15.76 -8.22 2.72
C ASP A 61 15.15 -8.67 1.38
N ALA A 62 14.17 -7.93 0.85
CA ALA A 62 13.49 -8.31 -0.37
C ALA A 62 14.43 -8.34 -1.59
N THR A 63 14.26 -9.37 -2.40
CA THR A 63 14.98 -9.60 -3.65
C THR A 63 14.37 -8.82 -4.82
N ASP A 64 15.15 -8.65 -5.90
CA ASP A 64 14.65 -8.07 -7.16
C ASP A 64 13.46 -8.83 -7.75
N ARG A 65 13.38 -10.13 -7.46
CA ARG A 65 12.25 -10.96 -7.86
C ARG A 65 10.99 -10.58 -7.09
N GLU A 66 11.06 -10.44 -5.77
CA GLU A 66 9.91 -10.02 -4.96
C GLU A 66 9.46 -8.59 -5.31
N LEU A 67 10.40 -7.71 -5.66
CA LEU A 67 10.09 -6.39 -6.22
C LEU A 67 9.30 -6.49 -7.53
N THR A 68 9.74 -7.37 -8.44
CA THR A 68 9.07 -7.61 -9.72
C THR A 68 7.67 -8.18 -9.52
N ASP A 69 7.52 -9.16 -8.63
CA ASP A 69 6.24 -9.78 -8.32
C ASP A 69 5.25 -8.75 -7.72
N LEU A 70 5.72 -7.87 -6.82
CA LEU A 70 4.90 -6.77 -6.29
C LEU A 70 4.47 -5.77 -7.37
N MET A 71 5.33 -5.49 -8.36
CA MET A 71 4.97 -4.65 -9.49
C MET A 71 3.90 -5.29 -10.37
N GLN A 72 3.96 -6.60 -10.59
CA GLN A 72 2.95 -7.32 -11.37
C GLN A 72 1.59 -7.31 -10.67
N GLU A 73 1.55 -7.54 -9.35
CA GLU A 73 0.30 -7.41 -8.58
C GLU A 73 -0.29 -5.99 -8.71
N MET A 74 0.55 -4.96 -8.65
CA MET A 74 0.12 -3.58 -8.85
C MET A 74 -0.47 -3.37 -10.25
N GLU A 75 0.13 -3.91 -11.31
CA GLU A 75 -0.42 -3.79 -12.66
C GLU A 75 -1.79 -4.47 -12.81
N VAL A 76 -1.96 -5.65 -12.19
CA VAL A 76 -3.26 -6.32 -12.15
C VAL A 76 -4.31 -5.44 -11.46
N MET A 77 -3.97 -4.82 -10.34
CA MET A 77 -4.89 -3.93 -9.63
C MET A 77 -5.25 -2.67 -10.43
N LYS A 78 -4.29 -2.10 -11.17
CA LYS A 78 -4.54 -0.98 -12.09
C LYS A 78 -5.48 -1.36 -13.22
N LEU A 79 -5.35 -2.59 -13.75
CA LEU A 79 -6.20 -3.09 -14.83
C LEU A 79 -7.65 -3.30 -14.38
N ILE A 80 -7.86 -3.77 -13.15
CA ILE A 80 -9.20 -3.96 -12.56
C ILE A 80 -9.90 -2.60 -12.39
N GLY A 81 -9.15 -1.54 -12.05
CA GLY A 81 -9.71 -0.21 -11.82
C GLY A 81 -10.44 -0.12 -10.48
N CYS A 82 -11.51 0.68 -10.44
CA CYS A 82 -12.30 0.89 -9.22
C CYS A 82 -13.57 0.03 -9.23
N HIS A 83 -13.79 -0.75 -8.17
CA HIS A 83 -14.98 -1.57 -8.01
C HIS A 83 -15.37 -1.67 -6.52
N GLU A 84 -16.67 -1.77 -6.21
CA GLU A 84 -17.17 -1.75 -4.82
C GLU A 84 -16.78 -3.00 -4.02
N ASN A 85 -16.74 -4.16 -4.69
CA ASN A 85 -16.43 -5.45 -4.06
C ASN A 85 -14.99 -5.91 -4.28
N ILE A 86 -14.14 -5.08 -4.87
CA ILE A 86 -12.72 -5.37 -5.07
C ILE A 86 -11.94 -4.26 -4.39
N ILE A 87 -10.81 -4.63 -3.83
CA ILE A 87 -9.96 -3.65 -3.18
C ILE A 87 -9.41 -2.69 -4.24
N ASN A 88 -9.59 -1.39 -4.00
CA ASN A 88 -9.14 -0.36 -4.94
C ASN A 88 -7.67 -0.02 -4.71
N PHE A 89 -6.91 0.09 -5.79
CA PHE A 89 -5.53 0.59 -5.76
C PHE A 89 -5.50 2.11 -5.81
N LEU A 90 -4.97 2.73 -4.74
CA LEU A 90 -4.89 4.19 -4.63
C LEU A 90 -3.65 4.78 -5.31
N GLY A 91 -2.56 4.03 -5.40
CA GLY A 91 -1.27 4.55 -5.84
C GLY A 91 -0.07 3.79 -5.28
N CYS A 92 1.12 4.21 -5.73
CA CYS A 92 2.39 3.70 -5.24
C CYS A 92 3.43 4.81 -5.10
N CYS A 93 4.22 4.77 -4.04
CA CYS A 93 5.50 5.47 -3.99
C CYS A 93 6.60 4.48 -4.35
N THR A 94 7.58 4.91 -5.13
CA THR A 94 8.80 4.16 -5.40
C THR A 94 9.97 5.11 -5.21
N GLN A 95 10.79 4.89 -4.19
CA GLN A 95 12.02 5.66 -4.03
C GLN A 95 13.13 4.92 -4.78
N ASN A 96 13.68 5.54 -5.81
CA ASN A 96 14.93 5.07 -6.40
C ASN A 96 16.03 5.30 -5.35
N ALA A 97 16.67 4.23 -4.90
CA ALA A 97 17.94 4.35 -4.18
C ALA A 97 18.91 5.11 -5.09
N SER A 98 19.33 6.30 -4.68
CA SER A 98 20.39 7.06 -5.33
C SER A 98 21.73 6.56 -4.83
#